data_AF-A0A257LUT3-F1
#
_entry.id   AF-A0A257LUT3-F1
#
_cell.length_a   1.000
_cell.length_b   1.000
_cell.length_c   1.000
_cell.angle_alpha   90.00
_cell.angle_beta   90.00
_cell.angle_gamma   90.00
#
_symmetry.space_group_name_H-M   'P 1'
#
loop_
_entity.id
_entity.type
_entity.pdbx_description
1 polymer ?
#
loop_
_entity_poly.entity_id
_entity_poly.type
_entity_poly.pdbx_seq_one_letter_code
_entity_poly.pdbx_strand_id
1 'polypeptide(L)' 'GGYFLDSLFADIDSLALYAGIHRRVFGAHRLLGRTFPFAVYYDVIGDTATVKAVLDCRRDPKSLRARLRGNS' A
#
# COMPACT_ATOMS: atom_id res chain seq x y z
N GLY A 1 -2.09 -12.37 16.98
CA GLY A 1 -3.44 -11.83 17.19
C GLY A 1 -3.91 -11.18 15.91
N GLY A 2 -5.17 -11.40 15.51
CA GLY A 2 -5.74 -10.97 14.22
C GLY A 2 -5.75 -9.45 13.96
N TYR A 3 -5.51 -8.65 14.99
CA TYR A 3 -5.49 -7.17 14.96
C TYR A 3 -4.66 -6.52 13.85
N PHE A 4 -3.60 -7.18 13.36
CA PHE A 4 -2.83 -6.69 12.22
C PHE A 4 -3.67 -6.66 10.94
N LEU A 5 -4.38 -7.76 10.66
CA LEU A 5 -5.22 -7.85 9.47
C LEU A 5 -6.40 -6.88 9.57
N ASP A 6 -7.01 -6.76 10.75
CA ASP A 6 -8.12 -5.82 10.96
C ASP A 6 -7.69 -4.36 10.70
N SER A 7 -6.51 -3.98 11.20
CA SER A 7 -5.96 -2.64 10.93
C SER A 7 -5.61 -2.45 9.45
N LEU A 8 -5.07 -3.48 8.78
CA LEU A 8 -4.77 -3.42 7.35
C LEU A 8 -6.02 -3.29 6.49
N PHE A 9 -7.07 -4.05 6.79
CA PHE A 9 -8.34 -3.98 6.07
C PHE A 9 -9.01 -2.62 6.28
N ALA A 10 -9.02 -2.09 7.50
CA ALA A 10 -9.54 -0.74 7.76
C ALA A 10 -8.79 0.35 6.95
N ASP A 11 -7.46 0.25 6.84
CA ASP A 11 -6.66 1.17 6.02
C ASP A 11 -6.95 1.00 4.51
N ILE A 12 -7.16 -0.23 4.02
CA ILE A 12 -7.56 -0.48 2.62
C ILE A 12 -8.97 0.05 2.33
N ASP A 13 -9.94 -0.19 3.22
CA ASP A 13 -11.32 0.29 3.06
C ASP A 13 -11.36 1.83 3.01
N SER A 14 -10.47 2.49 3.75
CA SER A 14 -10.34 3.96 3.69
C SER A 14 -9.97 4.48 2.30
N LEU A 15 -9.37 3.66 1.43
CA LEU A 15 -9.07 4.04 0.05
C LEU A 15 -10.34 4.30 -0.77
N ALA A 16 -11.47 3.68 -0.43
CA ALA A 16 -12.74 3.98 -1.11
C ALA A 16 -13.15 5.46 -0.96
N LEU A 17 -12.71 6.12 0.13
CA LEU A 17 -13.02 7.52 0.42
C LEU A 17 -11.86 8.47 0.09
N TYR A 18 -10.62 7.99 0.26
CA TYR A 18 -9.40 8.82 0.25
C TYR A 18 -8.39 8.39 -0.82
N ALA A 19 -8.77 7.56 -1.79
CA ALA A 19 -7.89 7.27 -2.91
C ALA A 19 -7.53 8.54 -3.68
N GLY A 20 -6.26 8.67 -4.07
CA GLY A 20 -5.77 9.78 -4.91
C GLY A 20 -5.21 10.97 -4.15
N ILE A 21 -5.58 11.20 -2.89
CA ILE A 21 -5.01 12.30 -2.08
C ILE A 21 -3.63 11.94 -1.47
N HIS A 22 -3.26 10.67 -1.49
CA HIS A 22 -2.03 10.18 -0.89
C HIS A 22 -0.80 10.51 -1.75
N ARG A 23 0.34 10.77 -1.14
CA ARG A 23 1.58 11.10 -1.85
C ARG A 23 2.00 9.96 -2.79
N ARG A 24 2.35 10.31 -4.02
CA ARG A 24 2.96 9.37 -4.98
C ARG A 24 4.43 9.15 -4.66
N VAL A 25 4.84 7.89 -4.58
CA VAL A 25 6.21 7.45 -4.32
C VAL A 25 6.52 6.29 -5.26
N PHE A 26 7.62 6.39 -6.01
CA PHE A 26 8.00 5.38 -7.03
C PHE A 26 6.94 5.12 -8.12
N GLY A 27 6.09 6.11 -8.43
CA GLY A 27 5.08 6.02 -9.49
C GLY A 27 3.66 5.67 -9.01
N ALA A 28 3.51 5.11 -7.81
CA ALA A 28 2.22 4.71 -7.23
C ALA A 28 1.87 5.58 -6.00
N HIS A 29 0.59 5.66 -5.64
CA HIS A 29 0.17 6.26 -4.38
C HIS A 29 0.58 5.37 -3.20
N ARG A 30 1.04 5.99 -2.11
CA ARG A 30 1.48 5.28 -0.91
C ARG A 30 0.67 5.69 0.31
N LEU A 31 -0.07 4.74 0.87
CA LEU A 31 -0.68 4.84 2.21
C LEU A 31 0.25 4.15 3.22
N LEU A 32 0.55 4.82 4.32
CA LEU A 32 1.32 4.25 5.43
C LEU A 32 0.33 3.83 6.53
N GLY A 33 0.49 2.60 7.02
CA GLY A 33 -0.33 2.06 8.08
C GLY A 33 -0.21 2.88 9.36
N ARG A 34 -1.35 3.10 10.03
CA ARG A 34 -1.39 3.92 11.25
C ARG A 34 -0.84 3.17 12.48
N THR A 35 -1.16 1.88 12.59
CA THR A 35 -0.88 1.08 13.80
C THR A 35 0.41 0.28 13.67
N PHE A 36 0.74 -0.16 12.45
CA PHE A 36 1.93 -0.96 12.18
C PHE A 36 2.71 -0.34 11.01
N PRO A 37 4.04 -0.51 10.96
CA PRO A 37 4.87 0.05 9.90
C PRO A 37 4.67 -0.78 8.63
N PHE A 38 3.56 -0.58 7.93
CA PHE A 38 3.33 -1.13 6.60
C PHE A 38 3.08 -0.01 5.60
N ALA A 39 3.33 -0.30 4.33
CA ALA A 39 3.07 0.60 3.22
C ALA A 39 2.18 -0.12 2.20
N VAL A 40 1.01 0.44 1.94
CA VAL A 40 0.11 0.04 0.87
C VAL A 40 0.40 0.91 -0.35
N TYR A 41 0.84 0.27 -1.43
CA TYR A 41 1.03 0.88 -2.72
C TYR A 41 -0.17 0.58 -3.59
N TYR A 42 -0.79 1.61 -4.14
CA TYR A 42 -1.96 1.49 -4.99
C TYR A 42 -1.92 2.51 -6.13
N ASP A 43 -2.63 2.19 -7.20
CA ASP A 43 -2.90 3.12 -8.29
C ASP A 43 -4.38 3.50 -8.30
N VAL A 44 -4.69 4.67 -8.84
CA VAL A 44 -6.06 5.12 -9.05
C VAL A 44 -6.30 5.11 -10.55
N ILE A 45 -7.26 4.30 -11.01
CA ILE A 45 -7.66 4.20 -12.41
C ILE A 45 -9.15 4.50 -12.47
N GLY A 46 -9.51 5.67 -13.01
CA GLY A 46 -10.87 6.21 -12.88
C GLY A 46 -11.21 6.39 -11.39
N ASP A 47 -12.33 5.81 -10.96
CA ASP A 47 -12.79 5.82 -9.56
C ASP A 47 -12.36 4.58 -8.76
N THR A 48 -11.47 3.75 -9.31
CA THR A 48 -11.05 2.50 -8.66
C THR A 48 -9.63 2.60 -8.12
N ALA A 49 -9.50 2.38 -6.80
CA ALA A 49 -8.21 2.20 -6.15
C ALA A 49 -7.74 0.74 -6.27
N THR A 50 -6.69 0.49 -7.06
CA THR A 50 -6.13 -0.85 -7.26
C THR A 50 -4.88 -1.03 -6.39
N VAL A 51 -4.97 -1.87 -5.36
CA VAL A 51 -3.82 -2.19 -4.51
C VAL A 51 -2.82 -3.05 -5.28
N LYS A 52 -1.61 -2.54 -5.44
CA LYS A 52 -0.50 -3.22 -6.13
C LYS A 52 0.34 -4.07 -5.19
N ALA A 53 0.61 -3.55 -3.99
CA ALA A 53 1.43 -4.24 -3.01
C ALA A 53 1.17 -3.73 -1.59
N VAL A 54 1.18 -4.65 -0.63
CA VAL A 54 1.31 -4.34 0.79
C VAL A 54 2.68 -4.80 1.24
N LEU A 55 3.45 -3.90 1.86
CA LEU A 55 4.80 -4.17 2.33
C LEU A 55 4.90 -3.91 3.82
N ASP A 56 5.54 -4.84 4.52
CA ASP A 56 5.96 -4.63 5.90
C ASP A 56 7.27 -3.81 5.90
N CYS A 57 7.25 -2.60 6.46
CA CYS A 57 8.39 -1.70 6.58
C CYS A 57 9.35 -2.07 7.72
N ARG A 58 9.03 -3.07 8.54
CA ARG A 58 9.94 -3.62 9.57
C ARG A 58 10.91 -4.63 8.96
N ARG A 59 10.58 -5.20 7.79
CA ARG A 59 11.47 -6.07 7.02
C ARG A 59 12.34 -5.22 6.08
N ASP A 60 13.64 -5.38 6.20
CA ASP A 60 14.69 -4.62 5.51
C ASP A 60 14.37 -4.36 4.01
N PRO A 61 14.41 -3.10 3.52
CA PRO A 61 13.81 -2.66 2.25
C PRO A 61 14.51 -3.14 0.96
N LYS A 62 15.50 -4.04 1.03
CA LYS A 62 16.35 -4.42 -0.11
C LYS A 62 15.66 -5.19 -1.24
N SER A 63 14.46 -5.74 -1.03
CA SER A 63 13.76 -6.56 -2.04
C SER A 63 12.61 -5.85 -2.79
N LEU A 64 12.24 -4.63 -2.41
CA LEU A 64 11.08 -3.95 -3.01
C LEU A 64 11.24 -3.67 -4.52
N ARG A 65 12.48 -3.38 -4.96
CA ARG A 65 12.76 -3.11 -6.38
C ARG A 65 12.48 -4.31 -7.30
N ALA A 66 12.58 -5.54 -6.77
CA ALA A 66 12.36 -6.76 -7.54
C ALA A 66 10.89 -7.14 -7.67
N ARG A 67 10.02 -6.66 -6.76
CA ARG A 67 8.59 -7.03 -6.75
C ARG A 67 7.70 -6.06 -7.53
N LEU A 68 8.16 -4.83 -7.74
CA LEU A 68 7.47 -3.81 -8.56
C LEU A 68 7.93 -3.80 -10.03
N ARG A 69 9.10 -4.38 -10.33
CA ARG A 69 9.51 -4.71 -11.71
C ARG A 69 9.20 -6.18 -11.95
N GLY A 70 8.00 -6.46 -12.47
CA GLY A 70 7.73 -7.76 -13.08
C GLY A 70 8.81 -8.08 -14.12
N ASN A 71 9.29 -9.31 -14.08
CA ASN A 71 10.23 -9.91 -15.01
C ASN A 71 9.71 -9.72 -16.46
N SER A 72 10.64 -9.39 -17.36
CA SER A 72 10.46 -9.24 -18.81
C SER A 72 9.74 -10.40 -19.46
#